data_AF-A0A9X1FVP7-F1
#
_entry.id   AF-A0A9X1FVP7-F1
#
_cell.length_a   1.000
_cell.length_b   1.000
_cell.length_c   1.000
_cell.angle_alpha   90.00
_cell.angle_beta   90.00
_cell.angle_gamma   90.00
#
_symmetry.space_group_name_H-M   'P 1'
#
loop_
_entity.id
_entity.type
_entity.pdbx_description
1 polymer ?
#
loop_
_entity_poly.entity_id
_entity_poly.type
_entity_poly.pdbx_seq_one_letter_code
_entity_poly.pdbx_strand_id
1 'polypeptide(L)'
;MTKSCKITFVMITDTTYEVCRRSLSYLLAQSALKDIEVIIAGPSLDTINADHGELAQFGAYQVIEVGDLRSTGHGLSEAVKAATTPLVAYIEEHGFSQSNLAEVLIKEFYTHKRRVIGWGMKPANPGLVAWAHIYLQFGQVVAPMQAGPTKRIGGHHAAYERELLLSYGDDLEAALADESALHGHLVSRGIEIFMTGETVSGHGQVSDLRSLVVLEFLGQRSYATTRVRLMEWSMANRIVYTLGAPIIPFLRCIRSVHHIRRSGRGRQLLPQVIVPMLIAACAGACGEAVGYILGAGKDTLTRRLDIELDRFSYVNQKDRDLGYAQQTAHSDPEKS
;
A
#
# COMPACT_ATOMS: atom_id res chain seq x y z
N MET A 1 29.85 19.36 4.73
CA MET A 1 29.20 18.04 4.83
C MET A 1 27.80 18.18 4.27
N THR A 2 27.57 17.75 3.03
CA THR A 2 26.22 17.59 2.49
C THR A 2 25.49 16.60 3.40
N LYS A 3 24.43 17.05 4.07
CA LYS A 3 23.61 16.14 4.89
C LYS A 3 23.01 15.11 3.92
N SER A 4 23.47 13.86 4.02
CA SER A 4 22.90 12.75 3.26
C SER A 4 21.53 12.44 3.84
N CYS A 5 20.49 12.40 3.00
CA CYS A 5 19.21 11.84 3.38
C CYS A 5 19.38 10.38 3.85
N LYS A 6 18.45 9.90 4.67
CA LYS A 6 18.46 8.57 5.28
C LYS A 6 17.33 7.68 4.77
N ILE A 7 16.25 8.27 4.27
CA ILE A 7 15.10 7.57 3.72
C ILE A 7 14.60 8.28 2.46
N THR A 8 14.17 7.49 1.47
CA THR A 8 13.50 7.96 0.28
C THR A 8 12.03 7.60 0.38
N PHE A 9 11.14 8.59 0.32
CA PHE A 9 9.72 8.36 0.08
C PHE A 9 9.44 8.48 -1.41
N VAL A 10 8.87 7.43 -1.97
CA VAL A 10 8.42 7.37 -3.35
C VAL A 10 6.94 7.73 -3.40
N MET A 11 6.55 8.48 -4.44
CA MET A 11 5.18 8.70 -4.85
C MET A 11 5.07 8.52 -6.36
N ILE A 12 3.94 8.04 -6.83
CA ILE A 12 3.67 7.86 -8.25
C ILE A 12 2.37 8.56 -8.62
N THR A 13 2.30 9.13 -9.82
CA THR A 13 1.10 9.76 -10.38
C THR A 13 1.05 9.52 -11.88
N ASP A 14 -0.14 9.25 -12.41
CA ASP A 14 -0.42 9.21 -13.85
C ASP A 14 -0.91 10.56 -14.39
N THR A 15 -1.04 11.55 -13.51
CA THR A 15 -1.56 12.88 -13.82
C THR A 15 -0.63 13.96 -13.24
N THR A 16 -1.16 14.82 -12.37
CA THR A 16 -0.48 16.03 -11.89
C THR A 16 0.02 15.86 -10.46
N TYR A 17 0.94 16.74 -10.07
CA TYR A 17 1.45 16.90 -8.72
C TYR A 17 0.35 17.12 -7.67
N GLU A 18 -0.76 17.76 -8.05
CA GLU A 18 -1.86 18.09 -7.14
C GLU A 18 -2.53 16.85 -6.53
N VAL A 19 -2.50 15.72 -7.22
CA VAL A 19 -2.98 14.44 -6.68
C VAL A 19 -2.10 14.01 -5.49
N CYS A 20 -0.78 14.07 -5.64
CA CYS A 20 0.18 13.73 -4.58
C CYS A 20 0.24 14.76 -3.46
N ARG A 21 -0.05 16.04 -3.76
CA ARG A 21 0.16 17.19 -2.86
C ARG A 21 -0.45 17.00 -1.48
N ARG A 22 -1.61 16.34 -1.40
CA ARG A 22 -2.25 16.04 -0.11
C ARG A 22 -1.37 15.18 0.78
N SER A 23 -0.92 14.02 0.32
CA SER A 23 -0.06 13.15 1.13
C SER A 23 1.33 13.74 1.33
N LEU A 24 1.83 14.53 0.38
CA LEU A 24 3.06 15.32 0.55
C LEU A 24 2.98 16.29 1.73
N SER A 25 1.81 16.90 1.99
CA SER A 25 1.66 17.79 3.17
C SER A 25 1.90 17.07 4.50
N TYR A 26 1.58 15.77 4.60
CA TYR A 26 1.89 14.94 5.77
C TYR A 26 3.38 14.56 5.84
N LEU A 27 4.05 14.47 4.69
CA LEU A 27 5.51 14.31 4.64
C LEU A 27 6.26 15.60 5.00
N LEU A 28 5.73 16.77 4.62
CA LEU A 28 6.26 18.07 5.01
C LEU A 28 6.16 18.31 6.51
N ALA A 29 5.17 17.70 7.18
CA ALA A 29 4.99 17.75 8.62
C ALA A 29 5.88 16.76 9.41
N GLN A 30 6.79 16.02 8.75
CA GLN A 30 7.64 15.05 9.44
C GLN A 30 8.69 15.74 10.32
N SER A 31 8.91 15.22 11.53
CA SER A 31 9.95 15.71 12.45
C SER A 31 11.36 15.55 11.88
N ALA A 32 11.61 14.53 11.05
CA ALA A 32 12.88 14.28 10.37
C ALA A 32 12.93 14.81 8.92
N LEU A 33 12.26 15.93 8.61
CA LEU A 33 12.12 16.46 7.25
C LEU A 33 13.43 16.55 6.44
N LYS A 34 14.54 16.94 7.10
CA LYS A 34 15.85 17.10 6.45
C LYS A 34 16.60 15.79 6.20
N ASP A 35 16.13 14.68 6.76
CA ASP A 35 16.64 13.33 6.48
C ASP A 35 15.86 12.63 5.35
N ILE A 36 14.86 13.29 4.76
CA ILE A 36 13.98 12.74 3.73
C ILE A 36 14.42 13.17 2.33
N GLU A 37 14.57 12.18 1.44
CA GLU A 37 14.49 12.35 -0.01
C GLU A 37 13.06 12.05 -0.47
N VAL A 38 12.50 12.84 -1.37
CA VAL A 38 11.23 12.53 -2.05
C VAL A 38 11.45 12.29 -3.54
N ILE A 39 10.87 11.23 -4.08
CA ILE A 39 10.84 10.99 -5.52
C ILE A 39 9.39 10.92 -5.99
N ILE A 40 9.04 11.76 -6.97
CA ILE A 40 7.76 11.71 -7.67
C ILE A 40 8.01 11.16 -9.07
N ALA A 41 7.41 10.02 -9.39
CA ALA A 41 7.47 9.42 -10.72
C ALA A 41 6.13 9.56 -11.46
N GLY A 42 6.19 9.92 -12.73
CA GLY A 42 4.99 10.05 -13.56
C GLY A 42 5.30 10.12 -15.06
N PRO A 43 4.29 10.42 -15.90
CA PRO A 43 4.41 10.24 -17.34
C PRO A 43 5.42 11.19 -18.00
N SER A 44 5.41 12.46 -17.64
CA SER A 44 6.39 13.47 -18.07
C SER A 44 6.50 14.60 -17.05
N LEU A 45 7.59 15.36 -17.07
CA LEU A 45 7.79 16.52 -16.20
C LEU A 45 6.70 17.57 -16.41
N ASP A 46 6.32 17.80 -17.67
CA ASP A 46 5.27 18.75 -18.04
C ASP A 46 3.89 18.31 -17.52
N THR A 47 3.58 17.02 -17.58
CA THR A 47 2.30 16.50 -17.05
C THR A 47 2.26 16.53 -15.53
N ILE A 48 3.36 16.15 -14.86
CA ILE A 48 3.45 16.19 -13.41
C ILE A 48 3.32 17.64 -12.93
N ASN A 49 4.01 18.58 -13.60
CA ASN A 49 4.00 20.01 -13.26
C ASN A 49 4.24 20.24 -11.74
N ALA A 50 5.35 19.70 -11.25
CA ALA A 50 5.66 19.69 -9.82
C ALA A 50 5.95 21.08 -9.24
N ASP A 51 5.47 21.34 -8.02
CA ASP A 51 5.87 22.51 -7.25
C ASP A 51 7.27 22.29 -6.65
N HIS A 52 8.29 22.67 -7.42
CA HIS A 52 9.69 22.57 -7.00
C HIS A 52 10.03 23.42 -5.76
N GLY A 53 9.26 24.49 -5.49
CA GLY A 53 9.44 25.30 -4.30
C GLY A 53 8.98 24.57 -3.04
N GLU A 54 7.83 23.89 -3.12
CA GLU A 54 7.31 23.05 -2.04
C GLU A 54 8.24 21.84 -1.78
N LEU A 55 8.71 21.18 -2.84
CA LEU A 55 9.63 20.03 -2.75
C LEU A 55 11.04 20.40 -2.22
N ALA A 56 11.51 21.62 -2.44
CA ALA A 56 12.80 22.07 -1.92
C ALA A 56 12.89 22.14 -0.38
N GLN A 57 11.77 21.94 0.32
CA GLN A 57 11.75 21.86 1.79
C GLN A 57 12.34 20.55 2.33
N PHE A 58 12.31 19.46 1.55
CA PHE A 58 12.92 18.18 1.92
C PHE A 58 14.45 18.25 1.96
N GLY A 59 15.11 17.19 2.46
CA GLY A 59 16.57 17.08 2.41
C GLY A 59 17.09 16.95 0.98
N ALA A 60 16.33 16.25 0.13
CA ALA A 60 16.52 16.14 -1.30
C ALA A 60 15.18 15.85 -1.98
N TYR A 61 15.08 16.11 -3.28
CA TYR A 61 13.94 15.66 -4.07
C TYR A 61 14.33 15.36 -5.52
N GLN A 62 13.55 14.51 -6.17
CA GLN A 62 13.64 14.25 -7.61
C GLN A 62 12.22 14.14 -8.20
N VAL A 63 12.07 14.57 -9.44
CA VAL A 63 10.89 14.31 -10.26
C VAL A 63 11.37 13.57 -11.49
N ILE A 64 10.84 12.37 -11.75
CA ILE A 64 11.34 11.49 -12.80
C ILE A 64 10.25 11.14 -13.80
N GLU A 65 10.63 11.11 -15.08
CA GLU A 65 9.77 10.67 -16.17
C GLU A 65 9.91 9.16 -16.35
N VAL A 66 8.79 8.46 -16.32
CA VAL A 66 8.73 7.00 -16.52
C VAL A 66 7.82 6.62 -17.70
N GLY A 67 7.29 7.61 -18.43
CA GLY A 67 6.27 7.41 -19.45
C GLY A 67 4.95 6.92 -18.86
N ASP A 68 4.03 6.52 -19.72
CA ASP A 68 2.71 6.05 -19.28
C ASP A 68 2.85 4.89 -18.27
N LEU A 69 2.21 5.06 -17.11
CA LEU A 69 2.25 4.07 -16.04
C LEU A 69 1.49 2.81 -16.48
N ARG A 70 2.24 1.71 -16.61
CA ARG A 70 1.69 0.38 -16.96
C ARG A 70 1.12 -0.35 -15.75
N SER A 71 1.64 -0.05 -14.57
CA SER A 71 1.25 -0.58 -13.27
C SER A 71 1.82 0.30 -12.16
N THR A 72 1.35 0.14 -10.91
CA THR A 72 2.00 0.79 -9.76
C THR A 72 3.45 0.33 -9.63
N GLY A 73 3.70 -0.97 -9.81
CA GLY A 73 5.03 -1.56 -9.80
C GLY A 73 5.99 -0.95 -10.81
N HIS A 74 5.51 -0.47 -11.97
CA HIS A 74 6.34 0.20 -12.97
C HIS A 74 6.96 1.48 -12.39
N GLY A 75 6.12 2.42 -11.96
CA GLY A 75 6.57 3.69 -11.39
C GLY A 75 7.40 3.49 -10.11
N LEU A 76 6.97 2.58 -9.24
CA LEU A 76 7.71 2.25 -8.02
C LEU A 76 9.10 1.68 -8.32
N SER A 77 9.22 0.80 -9.33
CA SER A 77 10.50 0.19 -9.67
C SER A 77 11.50 1.22 -10.20
N GLU A 78 11.07 2.15 -11.05
CA GLU A 78 11.94 3.22 -11.56
C GLU A 78 12.34 4.20 -10.45
N ALA A 79 11.41 4.55 -9.56
CA ALA A 79 11.72 5.38 -8.41
C ALA A 79 12.68 4.72 -7.41
N VAL A 80 12.55 3.40 -7.17
CA VAL A 80 13.50 2.64 -6.33
C VAL A 80 14.90 2.63 -6.95
N LYS A 81 15.01 2.52 -8.28
CA LYS A 81 16.30 2.61 -8.99
C LYS A 81 16.92 4.01 -8.83
N ALA A 82 16.11 5.06 -8.94
CA ALA A 82 16.54 6.46 -8.79
C ALA A 82 16.84 6.89 -7.33
N ALA A 83 16.28 6.19 -6.34
CA ALA A 83 16.48 6.46 -4.93
C ALA A 83 17.96 6.47 -4.56
N THR A 84 18.38 7.48 -3.78
CA THR A 84 19.78 7.64 -3.36
C THR A 84 20.05 7.11 -1.96
N THR A 85 19.00 6.82 -1.19
CA THR A 85 19.13 6.34 0.19
C THR A 85 18.99 4.81 0.31
N PRO A 86 19.57 4.19 1.36
CA PRO A 86 19.46 2.73 1.57
C PRO A 86 18.06 2.24 1.97
N LEU A 87 17.15 3.13 2.39
CA LEU A 87 15.82 2.78 2.87
C LEU A 87 14.78 3.49 2.00
N VAL A 88 13.89 2.72 1.37
CA VAL A 88 12.85 3.24 0.48
C VAL A 88 11.47 2.87 1.02
N ALA A 89 10.57 3.83 1.12
CA ALA A 89 9.18 3.64 1.49
C ALA A 89 8.27 4.23 0.42
N TYR A 90 7.08 3.67 0.25
CA TYR A 90 6.07 4.22 -0.64
C TYR A 90 5.00 4.97 0.16
N ILE A 91 4.46 6.06 -0.43
CA ILE A 91 3.33 6.80 0.10
C ILE A 91 2.32 6.99 -1.02
N GLU A 92 1.12 6.47 -0.80
CA GLU A 92 -0.02 6.67 -1.68
C GLU A 92 -0.58 8.09 -1.53
N GLU A 93 -1.22 8.60 -2.58
CA GLU A 93 -1.92 9.89 -2.58
C GLU A 93 -3.13 9.92 -1.63
N HIS A 94 -3.54 8.75 -1.14
CA HIS A 94 -4.59 8.53 -0.17
C HIS A 94 -4.09 7.98 1.18
N GLY A 95 -2.79 8.10 1.44
CA GLY A 95 -2.15 7.82 2.73
C GLY A 95 -1.96 9.08 3.58
N PHE A 96 -2.19 8.97 4.89
CA PHE A 96 -2.14 10.07 5.86
C PHE A 96 -1.21 9.73 7.02
N SER A 97 0.08 10.02 6.86
CA SER A 97 1.14 9.62 7.79
C SER A 97 1.20 10.48 9.06
N GLN A 98 1.48 9.87 10.20
CA GLN A 98 1.84 10.62 11.41
C GLN A 98 3.21 11.29 11.24
N SER A 99 3.42 12.43 11.90
CA SER A 99 4.63 13.26 11.81
C SER A 99 5.92 12.56 12.25
N ASN A 100 5.83 11.44 12.97
CA ASN A 100 6.97 10.65 13.43
C ASN A 100 7.33 9.46 12.52
N LEU A 101 6.61 9.25 11.39
CA LEU A 101 6.79 8.08 10.53
C LEU A 101 8.26 7.92 10.09
N ALA A 102 8.87 8.98 9.56
CA ALA A 102 10.24 8.94 9.06
C ALA A 102 11.25 8.57 10.17
N GLU A 103 11.11 9.15 11.36
CA GLU A 103 11.98 8.84 12.51
C GLU A 103 11.88 7.39 12.92
N VAL A 104 10.65 6.85 12.98
CA VAL A 104 10.41 5.44 13.32
C VAL A 104 11.06 4.52 12.30
N LEU A 105 10.83 4.75 11.00
CA LEU A 105 11.40 3.90 9.94
C LEU A 105 12.94 3.96 9.91
N ILE A 106 13.51 5.17 10.05
CA ILE A 106 14.98 5.36 10.13
C ILE A 106 15.54 4.61 11.35
N LYS A 107 14.90 4.72 12.52
CA LYS A 107 15.32 4.01 13.75
C LYS A 107 15.28 2.49 13.55
N GLU A 108 14.18 1.95 13.04
CA GLU A 108 14.03 0.51 12.80
C GLU A 108 15.09 -0.02 11.81
N PHE A 109 15.39 0.74 10.76
CA PHE A 109 16.40 0.36 9.78
C PHE A 109 17.83 0.49 10.31
N TYR A 110 18.23 1.66 10.78
CA TYR A 110 19.64 1.93 11.12
C TYR A 110 20.04 1.36 12.48
N THR A 111 19.16 1.43 13.47
CA THR A 111 19.45 0.97 14.84
C THR A 111 19.12 -0.50 15.02
N HIS A 112 17.93 -0.92 14.58
CA HIS A 112 17.46 -2.31 14.77
C HIS A 112 17.75 -3.23 13.59
N LYS A 113 18.38 -2.71 12.52
CA LYS A 113 18.82 -3.48 11.34
C LYS A 113 17.67 -4.23 10.66
N ARG A 114 16.45 -3.70 10.72
CA ARG A 114 15.28 -4.26 10.05
C ARG A 114 15.35 -3.94 8.56
N ARG A 115 15.23 -4.96 7.71
CA ARG A 115 15.32 -4.82 6.24
C ARG A 115 13.97 -4.56 5.57
N VAL A 116 12.89 -4.94 6.24
CA VAL A 116 11.50 -4.76 5.79
C VAL A 116 10.66 -4.35 6.98
N ILE A 117 10.07 -3.17 6.92
CA ILE A 117 9.38 -2.52 8.04
C ILE A 117 8.00 -2.10 7.57
N GLY A 118 6.95 -2.51 8.26
CA GLY A 118 5.59 -2.00 8.05
C GLY A 118 5.05 -1.29 9.28
N TRP A 119 4.01 -0.50 9.09
CA TRP A 119 3.33 0.22 10.16
C TRP A 119 1.82 0.03 10.09
N GLY A 120 1.12 0.48 11.14
CA GLY A 120 -0.32 0.26 11.27
C GLY A 120 -1.16 1.18 10.37
N MET A 121 -2.38 0.73 10.09
CA MET A 121 -3.38 1.48 9.35
C MET A 121 -4.57 1.84 10.24
N LYS A 122 -5.16 3.01 9.96
CA LYS A 122 -6.52 3.38 10.39
C LYS A 122 -7.31 3.79 9.14
N PRO A 123 -8.64 3.54 9.09
CA PRO A 123 -9.45 4.05 7.99
C PRO A 123 -9.42 5.58 8.00
N ALA A 124 -9.31 6.17 6.81
CA ALA A 124 -9.30 7.62 6.64
C ALA A 124 -10.65 8.20 6.24
N ASN A 125 -11.59 7.37 5.81
CA ASN A 125 -12.97 7.75 5.55
C ASN A 125 -13.92 6.75 6.24
N PRO A 126 -15.00 7.25 6.87
CA PRO A 126 -16.03 6.38 7.40
C PRO A 126 -16.82 5.77 6.24
N GLY A 127 -17.49 4.64 6.48
CA GLY A 127 -18.35 4.03 5.48
C GLY A 127 -18.42 2.52 5.66
N LEU A 128 -19.58 1.93 5.44
CA LEU A 128 -19.79 0.49 5.61
C LEU A 128 -18.91 -0.32 4.63
N VAL A 129 -18.82 0.13 3.37
CA VAL A 129 -17.96 -0.46 2.35
C VAL A 129 -16.48 -0.16 2.66
N ALA A 130 -16.15 1.05 3.10
CA ALA A 130 -14.79 1.41 3.51
C ALA A 130 -14.27 0.48 4.63
N TRP A 131 -15.10 0.19 5.64
CA TRP A 131 -14.77 -0.78 6.67
C TRP A 131 -14.63 -2.20 6.13
N ALA A 132 -15.52 -2.64 5.24
CA ALA A 132 -15.40 -3.95 4.59
C ALA A 132 -14.08 -4.07 3.82
N HIS A 133 -13.72 -3.02 3.08
CA HIS A 133 -12.51 -2.93 2.28
C HIS A 133 -11.24 -3.05 3.14
N ILE A 134 -11.07 -2.17 4.15
CA ILE A 134 -9.84 -2.15 4.96
C ILE A 134 -9.64 -3.47 5.71
N TYR A 135 -10.68 -4.11 6.23
CA TYR A 135 -10.52 -5.38 6.95
C TYR A 135 -10.33 -6.59 6.04
N LEU A 136 -10.84 -6.54 4.80
CA LEU A 136 -10.67 -7.62 3.85
C LEU A 136 -9.26 -7.65 3.22
N GLN A 137 -8.64 -6.49 3.03
CA GLN A 137 -7.29 -6.38 2.47
C GLN A 137 -6.20 -6.22 3.53
N PHE A 138 -6.46 -5.40 4.55
CA PHE A 138 -5.44 -4.91 5.48
C PHE A 138 -5.74 -5.26 6.94
N GLY A 139 -6.71 -6.14 7.22
CA GLY A 139 -7.15 -6.43 8.59
C GLY A 139 -6.01 -6.81 9.55
N GLN A 140 -4.95 -7.47 9.07
CA GLN A 140 -3.78 -7.81 9.87
C GLN A 140 -2.98 -6.58 10.38
N VAL A 141 -3.10 -5.42 9.74
CA VAL A 141 -2.38 -4.18 10.09
C VAL A 141 -3.29 -3.07 10.60
N VAL A 142 -4.61 -3.30 10.70
CA VAL A 142 -5.54 -2.31 11.27
C VAL A 142 -5.29 -2.14 12.78
N ALA A 143 -5.00 -0.90 13.18
CA ALA A 143 -4.68 -0.53 14.56
C ALA A 143 -5.80 -0.86 15.57
N PRO A 144 -5.45 -1.18 16.83
CA PRO A 144 -4.10 -1.20 17.41
C PRO A 144 -3.28 -2.41 16.94
N MET A 145 -1.95 -2.25 16.77
CA MET A 145 -1.04 -3.34 16.41
C MET A 145 0.02 -3.59 17.48
N GLN A 146 0.49 -4.84 17.57
CA GLN A 146 1.66 -5.18 18.36
C GLN A 146 2.90 -5.13 17.45
N ALA A 147 3.97 -4.54 17.97
CA ALA A 147 5.26 -4.56 17.29
C ALA A 147 5.84 -5.97 17.29
N GLY A 148 6.54 -6.34 16.22
CA GLY A 148 7.25 -7.62 16.15
C GLY A 148 7.34 -8.23 14.75
N PRO A 149 8.02 -9.38 14.64
CA PRO A 149 8.06 -10.15 13.41
C PRO A 149 6.66 -10.56 12.94
N THR A 150 6.40 -10.42 11.65
CA THR A 150 5.15 -10.80 11.00
C THR A 150 5.46 -11.48 9.66
N LYS A 151 4.44 -12.10 9.07
CA LYS A 151 4.53 -12.68 7.72
C LYS A 151 4.10 -11.71 6.64
N ARG A 152 3.34 -10.67 7.00
CA ARG A 152 2.74 -9.70 6.08
C ARG A 152 2.54 -8.36 6.76
N ILE A 153 2.71 -7.30 5.99
CA ILE A 153 2.41 -5.91 6.36
C ILE A 153 1.40 -5.33 5.36
N GLY A 154 1.02 -4.07 5.53
CA GLY A 154 -0.07 -3.48 4.76
C GLY A 154 0.41 -2.91 3.45
N GLY A 155 0.77 -3.76 2.48
CA GLY A 155 1.22 -3.33 1.14
C GLY A 155 2.04 -2.05 1.19
N HIS A 156 1.52 -1.01 0.54
CA HIS A 156 2.11 0.31 0.35
C HIS A 156 2.43 1.07 1.67
N HIS A 157 2.03 0.54 2.82
CA HIS A 157 2.53 0.94 4.14
C HIS A 157 3.72 0.07 4.55
N ALA A 158 4.75 0.11 3.71
CA ALA A 158 5.99 -0.63 3.88
C ALA A 158 7.21 0.21 3.50
N ALA A 159 8.30 -0.04 4.20
CA ALA A 159 9.64 0.44 3.91
C ALA A 159 10.57 -0.76 3.75
N TYR A 160 11.44 -0.68 2.76
CA TYR A 160 12.35 -1.76 2.36
C TYR A 160 13.77 -1.23 2.28
N GLU A 161 14.73 -2.08 2.63
CA GLU A 161 16.10 -1.92 2.19
C GLU A 161 16.13 -1.86 0.65
N ARG A 162 16.72 -0.80 0.10
CA ARG A 162 16.81 -0.56 -1.33
C ARG A 162 17.49 -1.72 -2.07
N GLU A 163 18.63 -2.18 -1.56
CA GLU A 163 19.39 -3.27 -2.17
C GLU A 163 18.62 -4.61 -2.16
N LEU A 164 17.78 -4.83 -1.15
CA LEU A 164 16.89 -5.99 -1.15
C LEU A 164 15.88 -5.94 -2.30
N LEU A 165 15.27 -4.78 -2.54
CA LEU A 165 14.38 -4.59 -3.68
C LEU A 165 15.13 -4.76 -5.00
N LEU A 166 16.27 -4.08 -5.18
CA LEU A 166 17.06 -4.17 -6.41
C LEU A 166 17.54 -5.59 -6.72
N SER A 167 17.70 -6.45 -5.71
CA SER A 167 18.03 -7.86 -5.91
C SER A 167 17.00 -8.67 -6.72
N TYR A 168 15.79 -8.14 -6.92
CA TYR A 168 14.77 -8.75 -7.78
C TYR A 168 15.04 -8.55 -9.28
N GLY A 169 15.92 -7.63 -9.68
CA GLY A 169 16.26 -7.39 -11.09
C GLY A 169 15.03 -7.18 -11.95
N ASP A 170 14.86 -7.99 -12.99
CA ASP A 170 13.74 -7.94 -13.94
C ASP A 170 12.37 -8.26 -13.32
N ASP A 171 12.34 -8.85 -12.12
CA ASP A 171 11.11 -9.12 -11.37
C ASP A 171 10.68 -7.98 -10.44
N LEU A 172 11.49 -6.92 -10.31
CA LEU A 172 11.21 -5.80 -9.39
C LEU A 172 9.85 -5.15 -9.66
N GLU A 173 9.55 -4.85 -10.93
CA GLU A 173 8.26 -4.29 -11.33
C GLU A 173 7.10 -5.19 -10.90
N ALA A 174 7.19 -6.49 -11.17
CA ALA A 174 6.13 -7.45 -10.83
C ALA A 174 5.97 -7.61 -9.32
N ALA A 175 7.08 -7.61 -8.58
CA ALA A 175 7.09 -7.73 -7.13
C ALA A 175 6.46 -6.50 -6.44
N LEU A 176 6.76 -5.29 -6.92
CA LEU A 176 6.17 -4.05 -6.40
C LEU A 176 4.73 -3.83 -6.85
N ALA A 177 4.30 -4.43 -7.97
CA ALA A 177 2.89 -4.40 -8.37
C ALA A 177 1.97 -5.22 -7.44
N ASP A 178 2.53 -6.19 -6.70
CA ASP A 178 1.80 -6.95 -5.69
C ASP A 178 2.66 -7.31 -4.47
N GLU A 179 2.61 -6.43 -3.47
CA GLU A 179 3.43 -6.61 -2.28
C GLU A 179 3.00 -7.79 -1.40
N SER A 180 1.75 -8.25 -1.50
CA SER A 180 1.31 -9.47 -0.80
C SER A 180 2.05 -10.70 -1.31
N ALA A 181 2.29 -10.78 -2.63
CA ALA A 181 3.12 -11.79 -3.25
C ALA A 181 4.61 -11.57 -2.91
N LEU A 182 5.10 -10.32 -2.93
CA LEU A 182 6.46 -9.98 -2.51
C LEU A 182 6.75 -10.43 -1.07
N HIS A 183 5.88 -10.11 -0.11
CA HIS A 183 6.02 -10.53 1.29
C HIS A 183 6.05 -12.06 1.42
N GLY A 184 5.19 -12.75 0.68
CA GLY A 184 5.19 -14.21 0.60
C GLY A 184 6.54 -14.77 0.13
N HIS A 185 7.11 -14.17 -0.91
CA HIS A 185 8.41 -14.56 -1.46
C HIS A 185 9.56 -14.25 -0.50
N LEU A 186 9.57 -13.06 0.11
CA LEU A 186 10.55 -12.66 1.13
C LEU A 186 10.56 -13.64 2.30
N VAL A 187 9.39 -14.00 2.83
CA VAL A 187 9.26 -14.99 3.90
C VAL A 187 9.77 -16.37 3.46
N SER A 188 9.49 -16.80 2.22
CA SER A 188 10.02 -18.08 1.70
C SER A 188 11.55 -18.10 1.56
N ARG A 189 12.18 -16.92 1.43
CA ARG A 189 13.64 -16.74 1.42
C ARG A 189 14.24 -16.53 2.81
N GLY A 190 13.43 -16.65 3.86
CA GLY A 190 13.87 -16.45 5.25
C GLY A 190 14.12 -14.99 5.62
N ILE A 191 13.65 -14.03 4.81
CA ILE A 191 13.74 -12.61 5.14
C ILE A 191 12.64 -12.26 6.14
N GLU A 192 13.06 -11.72 7.29
CA GLU A 192 12.15 -11.26 8.32
C GLU A 192 11.44 -9.97 7.90
N ILE A 193 10.13 -9.92 8.12
CA ILE A 193 9.31 -8.71 7.99
C ILE A 193 8.93 -8.25 9.38
N PHE A 194 9.18 -6.98 9.69
CA PHE A 194 8.91 -6.40 11.00
C PHE A 194 7.75 -5.40 10.93
N MET A 195 6.81 -5.51 11.88
CA MET A 195 5.77 -4.51 12.10
C MET A 195 6.19 -3.60 13.25
N THR A 196 6.22 -2.29 13.04
CA THR A 196 6.36 -1.34 14.16
C THR A 196 5.00 -1.06 14.81
N GLY A 197 5.02 -0.83 16.12
CA GLY A 197 3.87 -0.37 16.90
C GLY A 197 3.90 1.13 17.23
N GLU A 198 4.90 1.87 16.74
CA GLU A 198 5.17 3.26 17.15
C GLU A 198 4.50 4.31 16.25
N THR A 199 3.91 3.90 15.12
CA THR A 199 3.27 4.82 14.18
C THR A 199 2.12 4.14 13.42
N VAL A 200 1.15 4.95 13.00
CA VAL A 200 0.03 4.53 12.16
C VAL A 200 -0.25 5.58 11.09
N SER A 201 -0.86 5.17 9.98
CA SER A 201 -1.31 6.10 8.95
C SER A 201 -2.79 5.90 8.64
N GLY A 202 -3.47 7.00 8.36
CA GLY A 202 -4.77 6.93 7.70
C GLY A 202 -4.59 6.36 6.30
N HIS A 203 -5.55 5.56 5.85
CA HIS A 203 -5.61 5.07 4.47
C HIS A 203 -7.02 5.32 3.95
N GLY A 204 -7.16 5.91 2.76
CA GLY A 204 -8.46 6.10 2.11
C GLY A 204 -8.97 4.79 1.50
N GLN A 205 -10.24 4.46 1.69
CA GLN A 205 -10.89 3.30 1.10
C GLN A 205 -11.97 3.71 0.12
N VAL A 206 -12.18 2.91 -0.92
CA VAL A 206 -13.36 3.03 -1.78
C VAL A 206 -14.66 2.95 -0.96
N SER A 207 -15.64 3.78 -1.32
CA SER A 207 -16.89 3.93 -0.55
C SER A 207 -18.06 3.12 -1.10
N ASP A 208 -17.94 2.54 -2.29
CA ASP A 208 -19.02 1.80 -2.93
C ASP A 208 -18.66 0.34 -3.23
N LEU A 209 -19.68 -0.51 -3.22
CA LEU A 209 -19.51 -1.95 -3.36
C LEU A 209 -19.03 -2.35 -4.76
N ARG A 210 -19.40 -1.60 -5.81
CA ARG A 210 -19.00 -1.92 -7.18
C ARG A 210 -17.49 -1.73 -7.35
N SER A 211 -16.96 -0.62 -6.88
CA SER A 211 -15.52 -0.34 -6.90
C SER A 211 -14.76 -1.35 -6.05
N LEU A 212 -15.27 -1.72 -4.87
CA LEU A 212 -14.66 -2.77 -4.04
C LEU A 212 -14.62 -4.13 -4.75
N VAL A 213 -15.71 -4.54 -5.41
CA VAL A 213 -15.77 -5.81 -6.15
C VAL A 213 -14.79 -5.83 -7.32
N VAL A 214 -14.71 -4.73 -8.08
CA VAL A 214 -13.75 -4.60 -9.18
C VAL A 214 -12.32 -4.63 -8.66
N LEU A 215 -12.03 -3.88 -7.60
CA LEU A 215 -10.71 -3.83 -6.99
C LEU A 215 -10.27 -5.19 -6.44
N GLU A 216 -11.15 -5.91 -5.75
CA GLU A 216 -10.83 -7.26 -5.26
C GLU A 216 -10.56 -8.24 -6.40
N PHE A 217 -11.37 -8.24 -7.45
CA PHE A 217 -11.16 -9.12 -8.59
C PHE A 217 -9.81 -8.83 -9.28
N LEU A 218 -9.54 -7.57 -9.60
CA LEU A 218 -8.30 -7.17 -10.30
C LEU A 218 -7.07 -7.36 -9.41
N GLY A 219 -7.15 -6.96 -8.14
CA GLY A 219 -6.08 -7.11 -7.15
C GLY A 219 -5.72 -8.58 -6.92
N GLN A 220 -6.69 -9.46 -6.67
CA GLN A 220 -6.40 -10.88 -6.45
C GLN A 220 -5.93 -11.60 -7.72
N ARG A 221 -6.36 -11.15 -8.91
CA ARG A 221 -5.80 -11.64 -10.18
C ARG A 221 -4.34 -11.24 -10.37
N SER A 222 -3.99 -10.00 -10.00
CA SER A 222 -2.60 -9.52 -9.95
C SER A 222 -1.77 -10.37 -8.98
N TYR A 223 -2.24 -10.53 -7.74
CA TYR A 223 -1.61 -11.35 -6.70
C TYR A 223 -1.30 -12.77 -7.19
N ALA A 224 -2.28 -13.48 -7.75
CA ALA A 224 -2.08 -14.83 -8.24
C ALA A 224 -1.01 -14.90 -9.34
N THR A 225 -1.01 -13.91 -10.24
CA THR A 225 -0.04 -13.84 -11.34
C THR A 225 1.37 -13.58 -10.82
N THR A 226 1.56 -12.58 -9.97
CA THR A 226 2.85 -12.26 -9.36
C THR A 226 3.35 -13.41 -8.50
N ARG A 227 2.46 -14.04 -7.71
CA ARG A 227 2.82 -15.18 -6.87
C ARG A 227 3.30 -16.38 -7.70
N VAL A 228 2.64 -16.69 -8.81
CA VAL A 228 3.13 -17.76 -9.70
C VAL A 228 4.52 -17.43 -10.21
N ARG A 229 4.74 -16.18 -10.66
CA ARG A 229 6.00 -15.74 -11.24
C ARG A 229 7.14 -15.84 -10.22
N LEU A 230 6.97 -15.22 -9.05
CA LEU A 230 8.00 -15.17 -8.00
C LEU A 230 8.28 -16.53 -7.36
N MET A 231 7.28 -17.39 -7.26
CA MET A 231 7.43 -18.72 -6.64
C MET A 231 7.67 -19.84 -7.66
N GLU A 232 7.81 -19.50 -8.94
CA GLU A 232 8.03 -20.44 -10.04
C GLU A 232 7.03 -21.61 -10.05
N TRP A 233 5.73 -21.31 -9.86
CA TRP A 233 4.73 -22.36 -9.70
C TRP A 233 4.50 -23.18 -10.96
N SER A 234 4.54 -24.50 -10.80
CA SER A 234 4.13 -25.45 -11.83
C SER A 234 2.63 -25.37 -12.14
N MET A 235 2.23 -25.94 -13.28
CA MET A 235 0.82 -26.05 -13.65
C MET A 235 0.01 -26.85 -12.61
N ALA A 236 0.62 -27.84 -11.96
CA ALA A 236 -0.04 -28.60 -10.91
C ALA A 236 -0.43 -27.71 -9.73
N ASN A 237 0.49 -26.85 -9.26
CA ASN A 237 0.19 -25.89 -8.20
C ASN A 237 -0.95 -24.95 -8.61
N ARG A 238 -0.91 -24.42 -9.84
CA ARG A 238 -1.97 -23.55 -10.37
C ARG A 238 -3.34 -24.23 -10.34
N ILE A 239 -3.45 -25.46 -10.83
CA ILE A 239 -4.70 -26.23 -10.82
C ILE A 239 -5.21 -26.46 -9.39
N VAL A 240 -4.34 -26.91 -8.48
CA VAL A 240 -4.73 -27.17 -7.08
C VAL A 240 -5.30 -25.92 -6.43
N TYR A 241 -4.63 -24.77 -6.59
CA TYR A 241 -5.09 -23.51 -5.99
C TYR A 241 -6.34 -22.94 -6.68
N THR A 242 -6.49 -23.12 -8.00
CA THR A 242 -7.73 -22.78 -8.70
C THR A 242 -8.91 -23.62 -8.23
N LEU A 243 -8.74 -24.93 -8.07
CA LEU A 243 -9.79 -25.82 -7.56
C LEU A 243 -10.12 -25.54 -6.08
N GLY A 244 -9.15 -25.06 -5.31
CA GLY A 244 -9.35 -24.61 -3.93
C GLY A 244 -9.99 -23.21 -3.79
N ALA A 245 -10.08 -22.44 -4.89
CA ALA A 245 -10.56 -21.06 -4.86
C ALA A 245 -11.97 -20.87 -4.24
N PRO A 246 -12.95 -21.78 -4.42
CA PRO A 246 -14.26 -21.64 -3.77
C PRO A 246 -14.23 -21.57 -2.24
N ILE A 247 -13.16 -22.06 -1.59
CA ILE A 247 -12.99 -22.01 -0.12
C ILE A 247 -12.38 -20.67 0.34
N ILE A 248 -11.65 -19.98 -0.55
CA ILE A 248 -10.91 -18.75 -0.23
C ILE A 248 -11.79 -17.64 0.36
N PRO A 249 -13.01 -17.34 -0.15
CA PRO A 249 -13.83 -16.27 0.39
C PRO A 249 -14.13 -16.47 1.87
N PHE A 250 -14.47 -17.69 2.27
CA PHE A 250 -14.77 -18.04 3.66
C PHE A 250 -13.55 -17.90 4.54
N LEU A 251 -12.38 -18.40 4.11
CA LEU A 251 -11.15 -18.27 4.87
C LEU A 251 -10.72 -16.81 5.04
N ARG A 252 -10.86 -15.98 3.99
CA ARG A 252 -10.59 -14.54 4.07
C ARG A 252 -11.55 -13.85 5.03
N CYS A 253 -12.85 -14.08 4.91
CA CYS A 253 -13.84 -13.52 5.84
C CYS A 253 -13.60 -13.95 7.29
N ILE A 254 -13.29 -15.22 7.57
CA ILE A 254 -12.99 -15.70 8.93
C ILE A 254 -11.77 -14.96 9.51
N ARG A 255 -10.69 -14.80 8.73
CA ARG A 255 -9.51 -14.03 9.16
C ARG A 255 -9.85 -12.56 9.42
N SER A 256 -10.61 -11.94 8.54
CA SER A 256 -11.05 -10.56 8.72
C SER A 256 -11.96 -10.38 9.94
N VAL A 257 -12.85 -11.35 10.23
CA VAL A 257 -13.65 -11.34 11.48
C VAL A 257 -12.75 -11.37 12.72
N HIS A 258 -11.70 -12.19 12.70
CA HIS A 258 -10.70 -12.20 13.77
C HIS A 258 -10.03 -10.84 13.94
N HIS A 259 -9.64 -10.19 12.84
CA HIS A 259 -9.04 -8.85 12.87
C HIS A 259 -10.00 -7.75 13.37
N ILE A 260 -11.27 -7.80 12.97
CA ILE A 260 -12.30 -6.87 13.46
C ILE A 260 -12.46 -7.02 14.97
N ARG A 261 -12.52 -8.26 15.47
CA ARG A 261 -12.59 -8.54 16.92
C ARG A 261 -11.34 -8.08 17.66
N ARG A 262 -10.15 -8.39 17.13
CA ARG A 262 -8.85 -7.97 17.68
C ARG A 262 -8.76 -6.46 17.86
N SER A 263 -9.34 -5.70 16.93
CA SER A 263 -9.33 -4.24 16.98
C SER A 263 -10.44 -3.62 17.85
N GLY A 264 -11.18 -4.43 18.62
CA GLY A 264 -12.23 -3.97 19.54
C GLY A 264 -13.58 -3.63 18.89
N ARG A 265 -13.72 -3.80 17.57
CA ARG A 265 -14.89 -3.33 16.79
C ARG A 265 -15.90 -4.41 16.44
N GLY A 266 -15.72 -5.61 17.01
CA GLY A 266 -16.54 -6.80 16.72
C GLY A 266 -18.04 -6.59 16.82
N ARG A 267 -18.53 -6.06 17.95
CA ARG A 267 -19.96 -5.94 18.22
C ARG A 267 -20.67 -4.94 17.30
N GLN A 268 -19.99 -3.86 16.95
CA GLN A 268 -20.57 -2.76 16.18
C GLN A 268 -20.47 -3.02 14.67
N LEU A 269 -19.30 -3.45 14.18
CA LEU A 269 -19.04 -3.54 12.75
C LEU A 269 -19.44 -4.88 12.12
N LEU A 270 -19.29 -6.02 12.82
CA LEU A 270 -19.47 -7.34 12.19
C LEU A 270 -20.83 -7.53 11.50
N PRO A 271 -21.97 -7.18 12.13
CA PRO A 271 -23.29 -7.36 11.48
C PRO A 271 -23.44 -6.52 10.21
N GLN A 272 -22.69 -5.41 10.12
CA GLN A 272 -22.79 -4.42 9.06
C GLN A 272 -21.89 -4.78 7.87
N VAL A 273 -20.69 -5.29 8.12
CA VAL A 273 -19.67 -5.48 7.08
C VAL A 273 -19.60 -6.88 6.49
N ILE A 274 -20.25 -7.88 7.10
CA ILE A 274 -20.09 -9.28 6.69
C ILE A 274 -20.58 -9.55 5.25
N VAL A 275 -21.69 -8.94 4.85
CA VAL A 275 -22.27 -9.10 3.50
C VAL A 275 -21.38 -8.49 2.43
N PRO A 276 -21.02 -7.18 2.49
CA PRO A 276 -20.11 -6.61 1.49
C PRO A 276 -18.74 -7.29 1.49
N MET A 277 -18.23 -7.72 2.64
CA MET A 277 -16.99 -8.50 2.71
C MET A 277 -17.09 -9.83 1.96
N LEU A 278 -18.18 -10.58 2.14
CA LEU A 278 -18.35 -11.87 1.46
C LEU A 278 -18.46 -11.70 -0.06
N ILE A 279 -19.25 -10.71 -0.52
CA ILE A 279 -19.38 -10.39 -1.95
C ILE A 279 -18.01 -10.04 -2.54
N ALA A 280 -17.28 -9.15 -1.89
CA ALA A 280 -15.94 -8.73 -2.30
C ALA A 280 -14.94 -9.89 -2.27
N ALA A 281 -15.00 -10.75 -1.24
CA ALA A 281 -14.13 -11.92 -1.12
C ALA A 281 -14.41 -12.97 -2.21
N CYS A 282 -15.67 -13.15 -2.62
CA CYS A 282 -16.04 -13.98 -3.77
C CYS A 282 -15.44 -13.43 -5.07
N ALA A 283 -15.56 -12.11 -5.30
CA ALA A 283 -14.94 -11.47 -6.45
C ALA A 283 -13.42 -11.65 -6.46
N GLY A 284 -12.77 -11.49 -5.31
CA GLY A 284 -11.35 -11.75 -5.13
C GLY A 284 -10.97 -13.20 -5.43
N ALA A 285 -11.71 -14.19 -4.93
CA ALA A 285 -11.44 -15.60 -5.21
C ALA A 285 -11.58 -15.95 -6.70
N CYS A 286 -12.57 -15.36 -7.39
CA CYS A 286 -12.68 -15.47 -8.85
C CYS A 286 -11.47 -14.85 -9.55
N GLY A 287 -11.03 -13.67 -9.10
CA GLY A 287 -9.83 -13.01 -9.61
C GLY A 287 -8.58 -13.87 -9.45
N GLU A 288 -8.38 -14.44 -8.26
CA GLU A 288 -7.25 -15.32 -7.94
C GLU A 288 -7.25 -16.58 -8.83
N ALA A 289 -8.42 -17.24 -8.96
CA ALA A 289 -8.59 -18.41 -9.82
C ALA A 289 -8.25 -18.12 -11.29
N VAL A 290 -8.73 -16.98 -11.80
CA VAL A 290 -8.43 -16.50 -13.15
C VAL A 290 -6.94 -16.21 -13.30
N GLY A 291 -6.31 -15.57 -12.31
CA GLY A 291 -4.88 -15.26 -12.35
C GLY A 291 -3.99 -16.50 -12.38
N TYR A 292 -4.34 -17.57 -11.66
CA TYR A 292 -3.58 -18.82 -11.70
C TYR A 292 -3.61 -19.52 -13.06
N ILE A 293 -4.72 -19.48 -13.79
CA ILE A 293 -4.87 -20.18 -15.07
C ILE A 293 -4.54 -19.29 -16.27
N LEU A 294 -5.06 -18.07 -16.29
CA LEU A 294 -5.03 -17.15 -17.43
C LEU A 294 -4.03 -16.00 -17.26
N GLY A 295 -3.40 -15.87 -16.09
CA GLY A 295 -2.50 -14.76 -15.77
C GLY A 295 -3.22 -13.41 -15.65
N ALA A 296 -2.45 -12.33 -15.58
CA ALA A 296 -2.97 -10.98 -15.37
C ALA A 296 -3.84 -10.49 -16.55
N GLY A 297 -3.55 -10.91 -17.79
CA GLY A 297 -4.17 -10.29 -18.97
C GLY A 297 -3.67 -8.86 -19.21
N LYS A 298 -4.02 -8.27 -20.35
CA LYS A 298 -3.46 -6.98 -20.79
C LYS A 298 -3.91 -5.79 -19.92
N ASP A 299 -5.18 -5.75 -19.54
CA ASP A 299 -5.78 -4.54 -18.95
C ASP A 299 -5.89 -4.58 -17.43
N THR A 300 -5.54 -5.69 -16.77
CA THR A 300 -5.79 -5.83 -15.32
C THR A 300 -4.98 -4.84 -14.50
N LEU A 301 -3.71 -4.65 -14.84
CA LEU A 301 -2.82 -3.73 -14.12
C LEU A 301 -3.21 -2.27 -14.39
N THR A 302 -3.52 -1.92 -15.63
CA THR A 302 -3.96 -0.56 -16.01
C THR A 302 -5.31 -0.21 -15.39
N ARG A 303 -6.31 -1.08 -15.47
CA ARG A 303 -7.63 -0.82 -14.83
C ARG A 303 -7.57 -0.79 -13.31
N ARG A 304 -6.59 -1.48 -12.72
CA ARG A 304 -6.33 -1.39 -11.28
C ARG A 304 -5.71 -0.03 -10.95
N LEU A 305 -4.76 0.43 -11.77
CA LEU A 305 -4.10 1.73 -11.63
C LEU A 305 -5.11 2.87 -11.48
N ASP A 306 -6.15 2.90 -12.33
CA ASP A 306 -7.21 3.93 -12.29
C ASP A 306 -7.88 4.06 -10.91
N ILE A 307 -7.99 2.96 -10.15
CA ILE A 307 -8.62 2.93 -8.82
C ILE A 307 -7.59 3.15 -7.71
N GLU A 308 -6.32 2.78 -7.94
CA GLU A 308 -5.23 2.90 -6.98
C GLU A 308 -4.66 4.33 -6.92
N LEU A 309 -4.55 5.06 -8.04
CA LEU A 309 -3.92 6.39 -8.11
C LEU A 309 -4.89 7.58 -8.04
N ASP A 310 -6.18 7.31 -8.16
CA ASP A 310 -7.24 8.32 -7.96
C ASP A 310 -8.28 7.81 -6.96
N ARG A 311 -7.82 7.33 -5.80
CA ARG A 311 -8.71 6.72 -4.81
C ARG A 311 -9.86 7.64 -4.41
N PHE A 312 -9.62 8.95 -4.33
CA PHE A 312 -10.62 9.89 -3.86
C PHE A 312 -11.80 10.06 -4.80
N SER A 313 -11.64 9.82 -6.10
CA SER A 313 -12.77 9.78 -7.04
C SER A 313 -13.74 8.63 -6.74
N TYR A 314 -13.29 7.61 -6.00
CA TYR A 314 -14.11 6.46 -5.55
C TYR A 314 -14.57 6.56 -4.08
N VAL A 315 -14.32 7.69 -3.42
CA VAL A 315 -14.86 8.00 -2.09
C VAL A 315 -16.09 8.89 -2.28
N ASN A 316 -17.25 8.53 -1.73
CA ASN A 316 -18.43 9.37 -1.88
C ASN A 316 -18.27 10.69 -1.10
N GLN A 317 -19.00 11.74 -1.49
CA GLN A 317 -18.83 13.08 -0.89
C GLN A 317 -18.99 13.07 0.63
N LYS A 318 -19.98 12.35 1.15
CA LYS A 318 -20.25 12.24 2.59
C LYS A 318 -19.06 11.64 3.36
N ASP A 319 -18.47 10.58 2.83
CA ASP A 319 -17.34 9.89 3.43
C ASP A 319 -16.06 10.73 3.29
N ARG A 320 -15.91 11.49 2.20
CA ARG A 320 -14.82 12.48 2.04
C ARG A 320 -14.89 13.55 3.12
N ASP A 321 -16.03 14.21 3.26
CA ASP A 321 -16.20 15.33 4.20
C ASP A 321 -15.94 14.91 5.66
N LEU A 322 -16.46 13.73 6.04
CA LEU A 322 -16.25 13.17 7.37
C LEU A 322 -14.82 12.67 7.59
N GLY A 323 -14.21 12.07 6.57
CA GLY A 323 -12.84 11.58 6.62
C GLY A 323 -11.81 12.70 6.79
N TYR A 324 -11.95 13.77 6.02
CA TYR A 324 -11.06 14.93 6.10
C TYR A 324 -11.12 15.60 7.47
N ALA A 325 -12.32 15.79 8.04
CA ALA A 325 -12.47 16.36 9.38
C ALA A 325 -11.78 15.53 10.47
N GLN A 326 -11.70 14.20 10.30
CA GLN A 326 -11.05 13.30 11.26
C GLN A 326 -9.53 13.26 11.10
N GLN A 327 -8.99 13.45 9.89
CA GLN A 327 -7.53 13.47 9.68
C GLN A 327 -6.90 14.79 10.15
N THR A 328 -7.57 15.93 9.96
CA THR A 328 -7.07 17.24 10.42
C THR A 328 -7.10 17.40 11.94
N ALA A 329 -8.06 16.76 12.62
CA ALA A 329 -8.15 16.77 14.08
C ALA A 329 -7.07 15.91 14.79
N HIS A 330 -6.39 15.00 14.08
CA HIS A 330 -5.35 14.12 14.63
C HIS A 330 -3.92 14.54 14.24
N SER A 331 -3.76 15.57 13.41
CA SER A 331 -2.47 16.21 13.12
C SER A 331 -2.12 17.34 14.10
N ASP A 332 -3.03 17.69 15.02
CA ASP A 332 -2.84 18.73 16.03
C ASP A 332 -2.56 18.08 17.40
N PRO A 333 -1.29 18.00 17.86
CA PRO A 333 -0.94 17.36 19.13
C PRO A 333 -1.45 18.11 20.37
N GLU A 334 -2.03 19.31 20.23
CA GLU A 334 -2.60 20.08 21.34
C GLU A 334 -4.05 19.72 21.71
N LYS A 335 -4.69 18.77 21.00
CA LYS A 335 -6.11 18.40 21.24
C LYS A 335 -6.40 16.88 21.27
N SER A 336 -5.47 16.06 21.74
CA SER A 336 -5.73 14.64 22.06
C SER A 336 -5.50 14.32 23.53
#